data_AF-A0A7W0HH78-F1
#
_entry.id   AF-A0A7W0HH78-F1
#
_cell.length_a   1.000
_cell.length_b   1.000
_cell.length_c   1.000
_cell.angle_alpha   90.00
_cell.angle_beta   90.00
_cell.angle_gamma   90.00
#
_symmetry.space_group_name_H-M   'P 1'
#
loop_
_entity.id
_entity.type
_entity.pdbx_description
1 polymer ?
#
loop_
_entity_poly.entity_id
_entity_poly.type
_entity_poly.pdbx_seq_one_letter_code
_entity_poly.pdbx_strand_id
1 'polypeptide(L)'
;MNTVAKQELARYDAYLKRLVDGKLALPFFSLAEVLAVSNAELAAASEVIEAAKIKGEAPDLRGFDLSVLREAVEILKMSEWSLLGGEGPLWFRGYATWPDDVPTRAKVFNFLDKFELARVVVGHTPSRDGRIVTRFDRRVVLIDTGMLSTVYKGRPSALEIRGSVLSALYEDGVVPLA
;
A
#
# COMPACT_ATOMS: atom_id res chain seq x y z
N MET A 1 -11.90 14.79 4.73
CA MET A 1 -10.80 14.56 3.78
C MET A 1 -9.61 14.01 4.56
N ASN A 2 -8.90 12.98 4.07
CA ASN A 2 -7.77 12.37 4.80
C ASN A 2 -6.53 13.27 4.73
N THR A 3 -6.33 14.10 5.75
CA THR A 3 -5.24 15.10 5.80
C THR A 3 -3.86 14.46 5.89
N VAL A 4 -3.74 13.30 6.55
CA VAL A 4 -2.45 12.60 6.73
C VAL A 4 -1.93 12.11 5.38
N ALA A 5 -2.74 11.36 4.63
CA ALA A 5 -2.38 10.89 3.30
C ALA A 5 -2.00 12.04 2.36
N LYS A 6 -2.71 13.17 2.44
CA LYS A 6 -2.39 14.38 1.64
C LYS A 6 -1.00 14.94 2.00
N GLN A 7 -0.65 14.98 3.27
CA GLN A 7 0.66 15.48 3.74
C GLN A 7 1.79 14.53 3.34
N GLU A 8 1.58 13.23 3.45
CA GLU A 8 2.53 12.19 3.02
C GLU A 8 2.85 12.29 1.51
N LEU A 9 1.82 12.42 0.67
CA LEU A 9 1.99 12.62 -0.77
C LEU A 9 2.72 13.94 -1.08
N ALA A 10 2.32 15.04 -0.43
CA ALA A 10 2.98 16.33 -0.62
C ALA A 10 4.46 16.32 -0.19
N ARG A 11 4.80 15.55 0.86
CA ARG A 11 6.19 15.33 1.29
C ARG A 11 6.97 14.60 0.21
N TYR A 12 6.43 13.53 -0.37
CA TYR A 12 7.07 12.81 -1.48
C TYR A 12 7.31 13.74 -2.68
N ASP A 13 6.29 14.50 -3.10
CA ASP A 13 6.40 15.43 -4.24
C ASP A 13 7.48 16.50 -4.00
N ALA A 14 7.50 17.09 -2.81
CA ALA A 14 8.50 18.08 -2.43
C ALA A 14 9.92 17.49 -2.40
N TYR A 15 10.05 16.24 -1.94
CA TYR A 15 11.32 15.53 -1.92
C TYR A 15 11.83 15.20 -3.33
N LEU A 16 10.97 14.65 -4.20
CA LEU A 16 11.32 14.41 -5.60
C LEU A 16 11.77 15.71 -6.28
N LYS A 17 11.03 16.81 -6.07
CA LYS A 17 11.43 18.12 -6.59
C LYS A 17 12.83 18.52 -6.11
N ARG A 18 13.14 18.33 -4.82
CA ARG A 18 14.46 18.65 -4.27
C ARG A 18 15.57 17.81 -4.92
N LEU A 19 15.34 16.51 -5.12
CA LEU A 19 16.31 15.64 -5.80
C LEU A 19 16.54 16.11 -7.25
N VAL A 20 15.48 16.51 -7.96
CA VAL A 20 15.59 17.04 -9.33
C VAL A 20 16.35 18.35 -9.37
N ASP A 21 16.01 19.32 -8.51
CA ASP A 21 16.70 20.61 -8.43
C ASP A 21 18.19 20.42 -8.09
N GLY A 22 18.50 19.45 -7.22
CA GLY A 22 19.86 19.06 -6.82
C GLY A 22 20.59 18.17 -7.85
N LYS A 23 19.99 17.86 -9.00
CA LYS A 23 20.53 16.97 -10.04
C LYS A 23 20.84 15.54 -9.56
N LEU A 24 20.14 15.08 -8.53
CA LEU A 24 20.22 13.72 -7.98
C LEU A 24 19.17 12.77 -8.60
N ALA A 25 18.10 13.31 -9.17
CA ALA A 25 17.06 12.55 -9.85
C ALA A 25 16.56 13.27 -11.12
N LEU A 26 15.87 12.53 -12.00
CA LEU A 26 15.14 13.10 -13.13
C LEU A 26 13.64 13.23 -12.80
N PRO A 27 12.90 14.16 -13.44
CA PRO A 27 11.48 14.38 -13.16
C PRO A 27 10.57 13.17 -13.41
N PHE A 28 11.06 12.17 -14.14
CA PHE A 28 10.33 10.96 -14.51
C PHE A 28 10.88 9.70 -13.83
N PHE A 29 11.74 9.85 -12.81
CA PHE A 29 12.15 8.71 -11.99
C PHE A 29 10.93 8.04 -11.37
N SER A 30 10.92 6.72 -11.45
CA SER A 30 10.00 5.86 -10.74
C SER A 30 10.25 5.93 -9.23
N LEU A 31 9.26 5.49 -8.46
CA LEU A 31 9.41 5.36 -7.00
C LEU A 31 10.63 4.51 -6.62
N ALA A 32 10.88 3.40 -7.32
CA ALA A 32 12.03 2.53 -7.04
C ALA A 32 13.37 3.26 -7.24
N GLU A 33 13.49 4.07 -8.28
CA GLU A 33 14.69 4.87 -8.55
C GLU A 33 14.87 5.98 -7.49
N VAL A 34 13.80 6.65 -7.08
CA VAL A 34 13.84 7.64 -5.99
C VAL A 34 14.30 7.00 -4.67
N LEU A 35 13.79 5.81 -4.34
CA LEU A 35 14.21 5.07 -3.15
C LEU A 35 15.68 4.62 -3.25
N ALA A 36 16.14 4.23 -4.45
CA ALA A 36 17.53 3.86 -4.68
C ALA A 36 18.48 5.05 -4.46
N VAL A 37 18.16 6.22 -5.01
CA VAL A 37 18.91 7.47 -4.76
C VAL A 37 18.94 7.80 -3.27
N SER A 38 17.78 7.71 -2.59
CA SER A 38 17.67 8.00 -1.16
C SER A 38 18.56 7.10 -0.30
N ASN A 39 18.60 5.79 -0.62
CA ASN A 39 19.49 4.85 0.05
C ASN A 39 20.98 5.16 -0.25
N ALA A 40 21.31 5.50 -1.49
CA ALA A 40 22.69 5.81 -1.89
C ALA A 40 23.23 7.05 -1.17
N GLU A 41 22.45 8.13 -1.09
CA GLU A 41 22.82 9.36 -0.37
C GLU A 41 23.06 9.10 1.13
N LEU A 42 22.18 8.33 1.77
CA LEU A 42 22.34 7.96 3.18
C LEU A 42 23.54 7.02 3.41
N ALA A 43 23.78 6.07 2.51
CA ALA A 43 24.93 5.16 2.61
C ALA A 43 26.25 5.94 2.50
N ALA A 44 26.37 6.82 1.51
CA ALA A 44 27.54 7.67 1.32
C ALA A 44 27.80 8.58 2.53
N ALA A 45 26.75 9.19 3.10
CA ALA A 45 26.88 9.99 4.31
C ALA A 45 27.30 9.14 5.53
N SER A 46 26.76 7.92 5.65
CA SER A 46 27.09 7.01 6.74
C SER A 46 28.53 6.53 6.69
N GLU A 47 29.09 6.28 5.51
CA GLU A 47 30.49 5.92 5.33
C GLU A 47 31.43 7.03 5.80
N VAL A 48 31.11 8.30 5.48
CA VAL A 48 31.89 9.46 5.94
C VAL A 48 31.83 9.58 7.47
N ILE A 49 30.66 9.38 8.05
CA ILE A 49 30.47 9.44 9.51
C ILE A 49 31.29 8.35 10.21
N GLU A 50 31.23 7.11 9.71
CA GLU A 50 31.95 6.00 10.33
C GLU A 50 33.47 6.14 10.18
N ALA A 51 33.95 6.62 9.03
CA ALA A 51 35.37 6.89 8.81
C ALA A 51 35.91 7.97 9.76
N ALA A 52 35.14 9.05 9.99
CA ALA A 52 35.50 10.10 10.94
C ALA A 52 35.52 9.58 12.38
N LYS A 53 34.53 8.75 12.74
CA LYS A 53 34.44 8.10 14.06
C LYS A 53 35.65 7.21 14.36
N ILE A 54 36.10 6.40 13.40
CA ILE A 54 37.31 5.57 13.53
C ILE A 54 38.55 6.42 13.80
N LYS A 55 38.64 7.60 13.18
CA LYS A 55 39.75 8.54 13.36
C LYS A 55 39.62 9.42 14.61
N GLY A 56 38.47 9.39 15.30
CA GLY A 56 38.17 10.30 16.41
C GLY A 56 37.97 11.75 15.98
N GLU A 57 37.61 11.98 14.72
CA GLU A 57 37.43 13.29 14.11
C GLU A 57 35.94 13.62 13.93
N ALA A 58 35.61 14.91 13.76
CA ALA A 58 34.26 15.32 13.39
C ALA A 58 33.98 15.00 11.92
N PRO A 59 32.79 14.47 11.57
CA PRO A 59 32.46 14.13 10.19
C PRO A 59 32.31 15.38 9.31
N ASP A 60 32.95 15.37 8.15
CA ASP A 60 32.82 16.43 7.14
C ASP A 60 31.69 16.12 6.16
N LEU A 61 30.52 16.69 6.42
CA LEU A 61 29.32 16.50 5.60
C LEU A 61 29.06 17.64 4.61
N ARG A 62 30.02 18.55 4.36
CA ARG A 62 29.81 19.71 3.47
C ARG A 62 29.45 19.34 2.03
N GLY A 63 29.78 18.13 1.60
CA GLY A 63 29.41 17.60 0.28
C GLY A 63 27.97 17.10 0.17
N PHE A 64 27.23 17.02 1.27
CA PHE A 64 25.87 16.49 1.30
C PHE A 64 24.84 17.59 1.56
N ASP A 65 23.68 17.48 0.91
CA ASP A 65 22.51 18.24 1.30
C ASP A 65 21.85 17.57 2.51
N LEU A 66 22.05 18.15 3.70
CA LEU A 66 21.48 17.63 4.95
C LEU A 66 19.94 17.55 4.93
N SER A 67 19.28 18.39 4.11
CA SER A 67 17.83 18.33 3.94
C SER A 67 17.39 17.15 3.07
N VAL A 68 18.20 16.76 2.08
CA VAL A 68 18.02 15.52 1.32
C VAL A 68 18.20 14.33 2.25
N LEU A 69 19.30 14.27 3.02
CA LEU A 69 19.54 13.15 3.95
C LEU A 69 18.41 13.00 4.97
N ARG A 70 17.93 14.10 5.55
CA ARG A 70 16.84 14.06 6.53
C ARG A 70 15.54 13.53 5.92
N GLU A 71 15.14 14.03 4.75
CA GLU A 71 13.91 13.55 4.11
C GLU A 71 14.08 12.13 3.55
N ALA A 72 15.27 11.73 3.10
CA ALA A 72 15.55 10.36 2.66
C ALA A 72 15.19 9.34 3.74
N VAL A 73 15.51 9.61 5.01
CA VAL A 73 15.11 8.74 6.14
C VAL A 73 13.60 8.60 6.24
N GLU A 74 12.84 9.67 6.03
CA GLU A 74 11.38 9.67 6.12
C GLU A 74 10.74 8.97 4.92
N ILE A 75 11.29 9.17 3.72
CA ILE A 75 10.84 8.53 2.48
C ILE A 75 11.11 7.03 2.49
N LEU A 76 12.23 6.58 3.07
CA LEU A 76 12.52 5.15 3.21
C LEU A 76 11.59 4.43 4.20
N LYS A 77 10.90 5.17 5.08
CA LYS A 77 9.84 4.66 5.96
C LYS A 77 8.45 4.73 5.33
N MET A 78 8.35 4.93 4.02
CA MET A 78 7.06 5.06 3.33
C MET A 78 6.16 3.83 3.50
N SER A 79 6.70 2.64 3.77
CA SER A 79 5.90 1.46 4.13
C SER A 79 5.15 1.58 5.45
N GLU A 80 5.41 2.59 6.27
CA GLU A 80 4.71 2.87 7.53
C GLU A 80 3.65 3.96 7.38
N TRP A 81 3.57 4.59 6.20
CA TRP A 81 2.66 5.70 5.93
C TRP A 81 1.21 5.26 5.87
N SER A 82 0.27 6.18 6.07
CA SER A 82 -1.16 5.88 6.23
C SER A 82 -1.78 5.11 5.06
N LEU A 83 -1.28 5.30 3.84
CA LEU A 83 -1.77 4.59 2.64
C LEU A 83 -1.11 3.21 2.43
N LEU A 84 0.16 3.09 2.81
CA LEU A 84 1.04 1.97 2.45
C LEU A 84 1.40 1.06 3.64
N GLY A 85 1.07 1.48 4.85
CA GLY A 85 1.14 0.69 6.07
C GLY A 85 0.23 -0.52 6.03
N GLY A 86 0.53 -1.52 6.87
CA GLY A 86 -0.23 -2.77 6.93
C GLY A 86 -1.73 -2.58 7.22
N GLU A 87 -2.07 -1.55 8.00
CA GLU A 87 -3.46 -1.15 8.29
C GLU A 87 -4.01 -0.11 7.30
N GLY A 88 -3.21 0.30 6.32
CA GLY A 88 -3.58 1.22 5.26
C GLY A 88 -4.46 0.56 4.20
N PRO A 89 -5.25 1.33 3.44
CA PRO A 89 -6.24 0.81 2.49
C PRO A 89 -5.66 -0.08 1.37
N LEU A 90 -4.36 0.02 1.07
CA LEU A 90 -3.72 -0.79 0.04
C LEU A 90 -3.20 -2.15 0.53
N TRP A 91 -2.99 -2.30 1.83
CA TRP A 91 -2.45 -3.52 2.45
C TRP A 91 -3.37 -4.16 3.48
N PHE A 92 -4.46 -3.49 3.87
CA PHE A 92 -5.38 -3.98 4.89
C PHE A 92 -6.01 -5.31 4.50
N ARG A 93 -5.79 -6.34 5.32
CA ARG A 93 -6.30 -7.71 5.10
C ARG A 93 -7.50 -8.08 5.98
N GLY A 94 -7.91 -7.22 6.90
CA GLY A 94 -8.92 -7.54 7.91
C GLY A 94 -10.27 -8.00 7.33
N TYR A 95 -10.69 -7.44 6.19
CA TYR A 95 -11.90 -7.89 5.48
C TYR A 95 -11.85 -9.36 5.06
N ALA A 96 -10.67 -9.92 4.83
CA ALA A 96 -10.48 -11.33 4.47
C ALA A 96 -10.15 -12.21 5.69
N THR A 97 -9.52 -11.66 6.74
CA THR A 97 -8.92 -12.46 7.82
C THR A 97 -9.62 -12.37 9.17
N TRP A 98 -10.33 -11.27 9.46
CA TRP A 98 -11.03 -11.13 10.74
C TRP A 98 -12.16 -12.15 10.87
N PRO A 99 -12.54 -12.57 12.10
CA PRO A 99 -13.72 -13.40 12.29
C PRO A 99 -14.99 -12.65 11.86
N ASP A 100 -15.99 -13.39 11.39
CA ASP A 100 -17.31 -12.83 11.08
C ASP A 100 -18.23 -12.90 12.32
N ASP A 101 -17.77 -12.34 13.43
CA ASP A 101 -18.48 -12.29 14.70
C ASP A 101 -19.24 -10.96 14.90
N VAL A 102 -20.12 -10.90 15.92
CA VAL A 102 -20.93 -9.72 16.23
C VAL A 102 -20.11 -8.43 16.37
N PRO A 103 -19.01 -8.37 17.17
CA PRO A 103 -18.25 -7.13 17.31
C PRO A 103 -17.55 -6.72 16.02
N THR A 104 -17.06 -7.67 15.21
CA THR A 104 -16.40 -7.34 13.94
C THR A 104 -17.41 -6.87 12.90
N ARG A 105 -18.57 -7.53 12.78
CA ARG A 105 -19.68 -7.07 11.91
C ARG A 105 -20.07 -5.64 12.24
N ALA A 106 -20.25 -5.31 13.52
CA ALA A 106 -20.60 -3.96 13.94
C ALA A 106 -19.57 -2.93 13.48
N LYS A 107 -18.27 -3.23 13.58
CA LYS A 107 -17.21 -2.34 13.07
C LYS A 107 -17.32 -2.12 11.56
N VAL A 108 -17.50 -3.19 10.79
CA VAL A 108 -17.62 -3.14 9.33
C VAL A 108 -18.88 -2.38 8.90
N PHE A 109 -20.02 -2.66 9.52
CA PHE A 109 -21.29 -2.01 9.20
C PHE A 109 -21.26 -0.53 9.54
N ASN A 110 -20.76 -0.15 10.72
CA ASN A 110 -20.59 1.25 11.08
C ASN A 110 -19.71 2.01 10.07
N PHE A 111 -18.64 1.38 9.56
CA PHE A 111 -17.83 1.97 8.51
C PHE A 111 -18.64 2.18 7.23
N LEU A 112 -19.28 1.13 6.72
CA LEU A 112 -20.01 1.23 5.46
C LEU A 112 -21.19 2.21 5.54
N ASP A 113 -21.89 2.23 6.67
CA ASP A 113 -23.04 3.10 6.91
C ASP A 113 -22.61 4.56 7.03
N LYS A 114 -21.48 4.83 7.71
CA LYS A 114 -20.89 6.17 7.78
C LYS A 114 -20.56 6.76 6.40
N PHE A 115 -20.26 5.91 5.42
CA PHE A 115 -19.96 6.31 4.04
C PHE A 115 -21.11 6.02 3.07
N GLU A 116 -22.29 5.64 3.58
CA GLU A 116 -23.48 5.32 2.78
C GLU A 116 -23.23 4.28 1.66
N LEU A 117 -22.31 3.34 1.92
CA LEU A 117 -21.90 2.32 0.96
C LEU A 117 -22.80 1.10 1.06
N ALA A 118 -23.32 0.59 -0.05
CA ALA A 118 -24.02 -0.70 -0.02
C ALA A 118 -23.08 -1.85 0.36
N ARG A 119 -21.84 -1.82 -0.14
CA ARG A 119 -20.82 -2.85 0.03
C ARG A 119 -19.42 -2.33 -0.28
N VAL A 120 -18.40 -3.08 0.13
CA VAL A 120 -17.02 -2.92 -0.31
C VAL A 120 -16.56 -4.17 -1.07
N VAL A 121 -15.85 -3.97 -2.17
CA VAL A 121 -15.27 -5.04 -2.99
C VAL A 121 -13.76 -4.96 -2.84
N VAL A 122 -13.12 -6.05 -2.41
CA VAL A 122 -11.69 -6.05 -2.06
C VAL A 122 -10.96 -7.25 -2.66
N GLY A 123 -9.69 -7.05 -2.99
CA GLY A 123 -8.78 -8.10 -3.41
C GLY A 123 -7.66 -8.34 -2.38
N HIS A 124 -6.42 -8.48 -2.86
CA HIS A 124 -5.16 -8.52 -2.09
C HIS A 124 -4.92 -9.78 -1.23
N THR A 125 -5.98 -10.44 -0.78
CA THR A 125 -5.90 -11.70 -0.02
C THR A 125 -6.60 -12.81 -0.81
N PRO A 126 -5.84 -13.64 -1.54
CA PRO A 126 -6.41 -14.72 -2.34
C PRO A 126 -7.26 -15.68 -1.50
N SER A 127 -8.45 -15.99 -1.99
CA SER A 127 -9.30 -17.01 -1.40
C SER A 127 -8.69 -18.40 -1.56
N ARG A 128 -8.86 -19.26 -0.54
CA ARG A 128 -8.21 -20.57 -0.51
C ARG A 128 -8.73 -21.54 -1.56
N ASP A 129 -9.99 -21.41 -1.96
CA ASP A 129 -10.64 -22.29 -2.94
C ASP A 129 -10.74 -21.65 -4.33
N GLY A 130 -10.11 -20.49 -4.54
CA GLY A 130 -10.14 -19.76 -5.80
C GLY A 130 -11.53 -19.23 -6.17
N ARG A 131 -12.42 -19.04 -5.20
CA ARG A 131 -13.77 -18.49 -5.42
C ARG A 131 -13.94 -17.10 -4.85
N ILE A 132 -14.84 -16.34 -5.47
CA ILE A 132 -15.33 -15.07 -4.91
C ILE A 132 -16.13 -15.40 -3.64
N VAL A 133 -15.84 -14.69 -2.56
CA VAL A 133 -16.45 -14.92 -1.24
C VAL A 133 -17.23 -13.69 -0.80
N THR A 134 -18.49 -13.87 -0.44
CA THR A 134 -19.27 -12.85 0.27
C THR A 134 -19.08 -13.01 1.78
N ARG A 135 -18.92 -11.89 2.49
CA ARG A 135 -18.75 -11.85 3.94
C ARG A 135 -19.57 -10.72 4.54
N PHE A 136 -19.81 -10.78 5.86
CA PHE A 136 -20.49 -9.74 6.63
C PHE A 136 -21.84 -9.36 5.98
N ASP A 137 -22.77 -10.31 5.94
CA ASP A 137 -24.11 -10.16 5.32
C ASP A 137 -24.06 -9.61 3.88
N ARG A 138 -23.12 -10.12 3.08
CA ARG A 138 -22.81 -9.72 1.69
C ARG A 138 -22.34 -8.28 1.49
N ARG A 139 -22.02 -7.56 2.56
CA ARG A 139 -21.55 -6.18 2.47
C ARG A 139 -20.05 -6.08 2.21
N VAL A 140 -19.34 -7.20 2.25
CA VAL A 140 -17.97 -7.32 1.79
C VAL A 140 -17.90 -8.43 0.74
N VAL A 141 -17.28 -8.15 -0.40
CA VAL A 141 -17.06 -9.12 -1.47
C VAL A 141 -15.56 -9.25 -1.73
N LEU A 142 -15.01 -10.44 -1.46
CA LEU A 142 -13.62 -10.77 -1.72
C LEU A 142 -13.51 -11.34 -3.14
N ILE A 143 -12.84 -10.63 -4.04
CA ILE A 143 -12.73 -10.99 -5.46
C ILE A 143 -11.35 -11.49 -5.88
N ASP A 144 -10.39 -11.53 -4.95
CA ASP A 144 -9.08 -12.10 -5.22
C ASP A 144 -9.17 -13.62 -5.16
N THR A 145 -9.21 -14.23 -6.33
CA THR A 145 -9.26 -15.67 -6.55
C THR A 145 -7.89 -16.25 -6.92
N GLY A 146 -6.81 -15.46 -6.77
CA GLY A 146 -5.46 -15.92 -7.07
C GLY A 146 -5.23 -16.22 -8.56
N MET A 147 -5.71 -15.38 -9.47
CA MET A 147 -5.69 -15.62 -10.92
C MET A 147 -4.29 -15.91 -11.49
N LEU A 148 -3.23 -15.44 -10.83
CA LEU A 148 -1.85 -15.80 -11.19
C LEU A 148 -1.59 -17.27 -10.83
N SER A 149 -1.96 -18.16 -11.75
CA SER A 149 -1.94 -19.62 -11.58
C SER A 149 -0.56 -20.19 -11.30
N THR A 150 0.52 -19.52 -11.72
CA THR A 150 1.90 -19.96 -11.43
C THR A 150 2.22 -19.90 -9.94
N VAL A 151 1.65 -18.94 -9.21
CA VAL A 151 1.90 -18.69 -7.79
C VAL A 151 0.76 -19.21 -6.92
N TYR A 152 -0.46 -18.74 -7.16
CA TYR A 152 -1.60 -18.97 -6.26
C TYR A 152 -2.45 -20.19 -6.64
N LYS A 153 -2.22 -20.77 -7.83
CA LYS A 153 -2.98 -21.92 -8.35
C LYS A 153 -4.49 -21.67 -8.40
N GLY A 154 -4.90 -20.40 -8.40
CA GLY A 154 -6.28 -19.98 -8.46
C GLY A 154 -6.82 -19.98 -9.89
N ARG A 155 -7.91 -19.25 -10.11
CA ARG A 155 -8.62 -19.24 -11.39
C ARG A 155 -9.03 -17.83 -11.81
N PRO A 156 -9.16 -17.54 -13.11
CA PRO A 156 -9.81 -16.32 -13.58
C PRO A 156 -11.24 -16.21 -13.04
N SER A 157 -11.61 -15.01 -12.63
CA SER A 157 -12.97 -14.71 -12.17
C SER A 157 -13.34 -13.25 -12.36
N ALA A 158 -14.62 -12.92 -12.40
CA ALA A 158 -15.09 -11.55 -12.32
C ALA A 158 -16.33 -11.45 -11.42
N LEU A 159 -16.49 -10.31 -10.76
CA LEU A 159 -17.72 -9.98 -10.04
C LEU A 159 -18.63 -9.19 -10.97
N GLU A 160 -19.86 -9.66 -11.16
CA GLU A 160 -20.92 -8.91 -11.81
C GLU A 160 -21.91 -8.38 -10.77
N ILE A 161 -22.26 -7.09 -10.89
CA ILE A 161 -23.28 -6.44 -10.05
C ILE A 161 -24.34 -5.84 -10.97
N ARG A 162 -25.56 -6.39 -10.95
CA ARG A 162 -26.72 -5.88 -11.67
C ARG A 162 -27.79 -5.45 -10.67
N GLY A 163 -27.79 -4.17 -10.33
CA GLY A 163 -28.65 -3.63 -9.26
C GLY A 163 -28.34 -4.28 -7.92
N SER A 164 -29.30 -5.04 -7.38
CA SER A 164 -29.14 -5.78 -6.13
C SER A 164 -28.62 -7.21 -6.31
N VAL A 165 -28.50 -7.70 -7.55
CA VAL A 165 -28.03 -9.05 -7.87
C VAL A 165 -26.52 -9.06 -8.01
N LEU A 166 -25.88 -10.01 -7.34
CA LEU A 166 -24.44 -10.27 -7.42
C LEU A 166 -24.21 -11.64 -8.03
N SER A 167 -23.27 -11.74 -8.96
CA SER A 167 -22.86 -13.00 -9.58
C SER A 167 -21.35 -13.08 -9.69
N ALA A 168 -20.78 -14.25 -9.43
CA ALA A 168 -19.42 -14.58 -9.79
C ALA A 168 -19.42 -15.18 -11.20
N LEU A 169 -18.61 -14.59 -12.08
CA LEU A 169 -18.32 -15.11 -13.41
C LEU A 169 -17.03 -15.90 -13.33
N TYR A 170 -17.07 -17.14 -13.81
CA TYR A 170 -15.92 -18.00 -13.96
C TYR A 170 -15.88 -18.55 -15.40
N GLU A 171 -14.77 -19.16 -15.78
CA GLU A 171 -14.62 -19.77 -17.12
C GLU A 171 -15.62 -20.91 -17.37
N ASP A 172 -16.08 -21.58 -16.32
CA ASP A 172 -17.02 -22.71 -16.37
C ASP A 172 -18.49 -22.30 -16.13
N GLY A 173 -18.77 -21.02 -15.85
CA GLY A 173 -20.15 -20.54 -15.72
C GLY A 173 -20.34 -19.35 -14.78
N VAL A 174 -21.61 -19.05 -14.54
CA VAL A 174 -22.07 -17.94 -13.69
C VAL A 174 -22.69 -18.51 -12.42
N VAL A 175 -22.22 -18.03 -11.27
CA VAL A 175 -22.68 -18.47 -9.95
C VAL A 175 -23.29 -17.27 -9.22
N PRO A 176 -24.60 -17.28 -8.89
CA PRO A 176 -25.20 -16.25 -8.04
C PRO A 176 -24.53 -16.19 -6.67
N LEU A 177 -24.25 -14.98 -6.19
CA LEU A 177 -23.69 -14.73 -4.86
C LEU A 177 -24.84 -14.39 -3.90
N ALA A 178 -25.18 -15.37 -3.06
CA ALA A 178 -26.23 -15.28 -2.04
C ALA A 178 -25.82 -14.49 -0.80
#